data_AF-A0A6L2NAJ5-F1
#
_entry.id   AF-A0A6L2NAJ5-F1
#
_cell.length_a   1.000
_cell.length_b   1.000
_cell.length_c   1.000
_cell.angle_alpha   90.00
_cell.angle_beta   90.00
_cell.angle_gamma   90.00
#
_symmetry.space_group_name_H-M   'P 1'
#
loop_
_entity.id
_entity.type
_entity.pdbx_description
1 polymer ?
#
loop_
_entity_poly.entity_id
_entity_poly.type
_entity_poly.pdbx_seq_one_letter_code
_entity_poly.pdbx_strand_id
1 'polypeptide(L)'
;MSQTTTPHRLKFIAGADPFGAAIKDTLVTHLRSLNIEVEDIGTDNYYTIGEKVGKVVSSTLNKPDTDTRGLVACGTGVGVAIFANKYPGVYAATCLTPGDAVNARSINNSNVIAVSGMSTDPETAVEMLDKFLNTPFKSPCPASNSEAWPENVQSFLDGSVAEMSKIGKNESVSNNDNGHKNSSCAICELAEGREFTPVGIMPGGVMKIVRENPTSAIVRVKYLEETEIFIRWDGGWDIELDEDLATAIASLEKEA
;
A
#
# COMPACT_ATOMS: atom_id res chain seq x y z
N MET A 1 36.79 -14.52 -3.53
CA MET A 1 36.04 -14.08 -2.34
C MET A 1 34.58 -14.44 -2.60
N SER A 2 34.10 -15.53 -1.99
CA SER A 2 32.73 -16.00 -2.17
C SER A 2 31.81 -15.04 -1.40
N GLN A 3 30.99 -14.28 -2.12
CA GLN A 3 29.93 -13.48 -1.51
C GLN A 3 28.89 -14.45 -0.98
N THR A 4 28.82 -14.61 0.33
CA THR A 4 27.75 -15.34 1.00
C THR A 4 26.48 -14.51 0.89
N THR A 5 25.69 -14.75 -0.15
CA THR A 5 24.34 -14.20 -0.30
C THR A 5 23.49 -14.72 0.86
N THR A 6 23.09 -13.84 1.76
CA THR A 6 22.08 -14.16 2.78
C THR A 6 20.84 -14.73 2.05
N PRO A 7 20.31 -15.89 2.43
CA PRO A 7 19.16 -16.46 1.74
C PRO A 7 17.98 -15.52 1.91
N HIS A 8 17.52 -14.93 0.80
CA HIS A 8 16.34 -14.08 0.75
C HIS A 8 15.14 -14.91 1.25
N ARG A 9 14.57 -14.55 2.40
CA ARG A 9 13.46 -15.31 2.96
C ARG A 9 12.18 -14.97 2.20
N LEU A 10 11.57 -15.96 1.56
CA LEU A 10 10.25 -15.79 0.94
C LEU A 10 9.14 -15.94 1.98
N LYS A 11 8.26 -14.95 2.06
CA LYS A 11 7.09 -14.95 2.93
C LYS A 11 5.83 -14.63 2.12
N PHE A 12 4.73 -15.31 2.42
CA PHE A 12 3.41 -14.96 1.90
C PHE A 12 2.51 -14.40 2.99
N ILE A 13 1.72 -13.38 2.62
CA ILE A 13 0.53 -12.94 3.36
C ILE A 13 -0.70 -13.41 2.57
N ALA A 14 -1.58 -14.19 3.21
CA ALA A 14 -2.71 -14.84 2.57
C ALA A 14 -4.03 -14.38 3.18
N GLY A 15 -5.05 -14.17 2.35
CA GLY A 15 -6.40 -13.87 2.82
C GLY A 15 -7.45 -14.11 1.75
N ALA A 16 -8.70 -14.30 2.15
CA ALA A 16 -9.79 -14.49 1.20
C ALA A 16 -11.11 -13.81 1.61
N ASP A 17 -12.03 -13.71 0.68
CA ASP A 17 -13.46 -13.60 1.01
C ASP A 17 -14.09 -14.99 1.25
N PRO A 18 -15.35 -15.06 1.70
CA PRO A 18 -16.01 -16.35 1.94
C PRO A 18 -16.05 -17.28 0.71
N PHE A 19 -16.13 -16.74 -0.51
CA PHE A 19 -16.13 -17.54 -1.73
C PHE A 19 -14.74 -18.05 -2.12
N GLY A 20 -13.68 -17.34 -1.71
CA GLY A 20 -12.28 -17.72 -1.94
C GLY A 20 -11.64 -18.54 -0.82
N ALA A 21 -12.31 -18.73 0.32
CA ALA A 21 -11.70 -19.32 1.52
C ALA A 21 -11.12 -20.73 1.28
N ALA A 22 -11.90 -21.62 0.66
CA ALA A 22 -11.47 -23.00 0.43
C ALA A 22 -10.26 -23.10 -0.51
N ILE A 23 -10.22 -22.29 -1.58
CA ILE A 23 -9.08 -22.30 -2.51
C ILE A 23 -7.85 -21.67 -1.84
N LYS A 24 -8.02 -20.60 -1.04
CA LYS A 24 -6.93 -20.02 -0.24
C LYS A 24 -6.36 -21.05 0.75
N ASP A 25 -7.18 -21.82 1.45
CA ASP A 25 -6.70 -22.85 2.40
C ASP A 25 -5.87 -23.94 1.70
N THR A 26 -6.30 -24.35 0.51
CA THR A 26 -5.54 -25.30 -0.34
C THR A 26 -4.15 -24.74 -0.65
N LEU A 27 -4.08 -23.50 -1.12
CA LEU A 27 -2.83 -22.86 -1.54
C LEU A 27 -1.91 -22.54 -0.37
N VAL A 28 -2.47 -22.14 0.78
CA VAL A 28 -1.71 -21.96 2.03
C VAL A 28 -1.10 -23.27 2.49
N THR A 29 -1.85 -24.38 2.39
CA THR A 29 -1.34 -25.72 2.71
C THR A 29 -0.19 -26.11 1.79
N HIS A 30 -0.34 -25.86 0.49
CA HIS A 30 0.71 -26.11 -0.50
C HIS A 30 1.98 -25.32 -0.23
N LEU A 31 1.88 -24.00 -0.02
CA LEU A 31 3.01 -23.14 0.34
C LEU A 31 3.74 -23.63 1.60
N ARG A 32 2.99 -24.01 2.64
CA ARG A 32 3.57 -24.55 3.88
C ARG A 32 4.28 -25.89 3.65
N SER A 33 3.78 -26.73 2.74
CA SER A 33 4.44 -27.99 2.36
C SER A 33 5.79 -27.78 1.66
N LEU A 34 5.94 -26.64 0.97
CA LEU A 34 7.21 -26.19 0.37
C LEU A 34 8.12 -25.48 1.38
N ASN A 35 7.76 -25.49 2.68
CA ASN A 35 8.51 -24.87 3.76
C ASN A 35 8.64 -23.33 3.62
N ILE A 36 7.68 -22.70 2.92
CA ILE A 36 7.56 -21.24 2.77
C ILE A 36 6.79 -20.67 3.97
N GLU A 37 7.23 -19.54 4.51
CA GLU A 37 6.53 -18.84 5.60
C GLU A 37 5.21 -18.25 5.08
N VAL A 38 4.09 -18.58 5.72
CA VAL A 38 2.77 -18.05 5.33
C VAL A 38 2.03 -17.51 6.55
N GLU A 39 1.78 -16.21 6.52
CA GLU A 39 0.87 -15.52 7.44
C GLU A 39 -0.53 -15.51 6.82
N ASP A 40 -1.43 -16.30 7.38
CA ASP A 40 -2.82 -16.37 6.94
C ASP A 40 -3.66 -15.46 7.84
N ILE A 41 -4.11 -14.32 7.30
CA ILE A 41 -4.92 -13.33 8.03
C ILE A 41 -6.43 -13.62 7.93
N GLY A 42 -6.80 -14.79 7.41
CA GLY A 42 -8.15 -15.33 7.47
C GLY A 42 -9.08 -14.84 6.37
N THR A 43 -10.36 -14.77 6.72
CA THR A 43 -11.46 -14.52 5.79
C THR A 43 -12.27 -13.32 6.23
N ASP A 44 -12.56 -12.40 5.31
CA ASP A 44 -13.27 -11.14 5.56
C ASP A 44 -13.95 -10.66 4.26
N ASN A 45 -14.60 -9.49 4.24
CA ASN A 45 -15.09 -8.90 3.00
C ASN A 45 -13.94 -8.69 1.99
N TYR A 46 -14.22 -8.90 0.70
CA TYR A 46 -13.22 -8.89 -0.36
C TYR A 46 -12.39 -7.58 -0.43
N TYR A 47 -13.00 -6.43 -0.11
CA TYR A 47 -12.31 -5.16 -0.06
C TYR A 47 -11.40 -5.03 1.17
N THR A 48 -11.88 -5.47 2.35
CA THR A 48 -11.11 -5.45 3.60
C THR A 48 -9.90 -6.38 3.53
N ILE A 49 -10.06 -7.59 2.98
CA ILE A 49 -8.96 -8.54 2.91
C ILE A 49 -7.94 -8.15 1.85
N GLY A 50 -8.40 -7.64 0.70
CA GLY A 50 -7.53 -7.07 -0.33
C GLY A 50 -6.72 -5.90 0.20
N GLU A 51 -7.35 -5.00 0.95
CA GLU A 51 -6.70 -3.89 1.66
C GLU A 51 -5.61 -4.38 2.61
N LYS A 52 -5.94 -5.28 3.54
CA LYS A 52 -5.01 -5.81 4.55
C LYS A 52 -3.79 -6.47 3.91
N VAL A 53 -3.98 -7.30 2.88
CA VAL A 53 -2.87 -7.93 2.14
C VAL A 53 -2.02 -6.88 1.42
N GLY A 54 -2.65 -5.96 0.68
CA GLY A 54 -1.94 -4.91 -0.06
C GLY A 54 -1.09 -4.03 0.87
N LYS A 55 -1.63 -3.64 2.02
CA LYS A 55 -0.92 -2.86 3.04
C LYS A 55 0.35 -3.56 3.54
N VAL A 56 0.26 -4.86 3.86
CA VAL A 56 1.40 -5.64 4.34
C VAL A 56 2.47 -5.75 3.26
N VAL A 57 2.10 -6.13 2.03
CA VAL A 57 3.04 -6.26 0.90
C VAL A 57 3.72 -4.93 0.62
N SER A 58 2.97 -3.83 0.52
CA SER A 58 3.52 -2.49 0.28
C SER A 58 4.52 -2.05 1.36
N SER A 59 4.20 -2.29 2.64
CA SER A 59 5.05 -1.89 3.77
C SER A 59 6.39 -2.64 3.88
N THR A 60 6.55 -3.71 3.10
CA THR A 60 7.72 -4.61 3.18
C THR A 60 8.65 -4.52 1.97
N LEU A 61 8.29 -3.75 0.93
CA LEU A 61 9.06 -3.64 -0.32
C LEU A 61 10.53 -3.19 -0.13
N ASN A 62 10.81 -2.41 0.93
CA ASN A 62 12.15 -1.90 1.21
C ASN A 62 12.94 -2.76 2.21
N LYS A 63 12.46 -3.95 2.56
CA LYS A 63 13.13 -4.85 3.50
C LYS A 63 14.04 -5.82 2.72
N PRO A 64 15.38 -5.64 2.75
CA PRO A 64 16.28 -6.40 1.89
C PRO A 64 16.36 -7.89 2.22
N ASP A 65 15.96 -8.30 3.44
CA ASP A 65 16.13 -9.69 3.90
C ASP A 65 14.90 -10.58 3.64
N THR A 66 13.75 -9.99 3.29
CA THR A 66 12.48 -10.72 3.14
C THR A 66 11.74 -10.30 1.87
N ASP A 67 11.57 -11.24 0.94
CA ASP A 67 10.65 -11.09 -0.19
C ASP A 67 9.24 -11.43 0.30
N THR A 68 8.40 -10.41 0.48
CA THR A 68 7.01 -10.59 0.93
C THR A 68 6.06 -10.50 -0.26
N ARG A 69 5.33 -11.58 -0.51
CA ARG A 69 4.33 -11.69 -1.58
C ARG A 69 2.93 -11.90 -1.01
N GLY A 70 1.90 -11.61 -1.80
CA GLY A 70 0.50 -11.81 -1.41
C GLY A 70 -0.16 -12.97 -2.13
N LEU A 71 -1.10 -13.61 -1.44
CA LEU A 71 -2.07 -14.54 -1.99
C LEU A 71 -3.46 -14.05 -1.57
N VAL A 72 -4.30 -13.70 -2.54
CA VAL A 72 -5.69 -13.34 -2.26
C VAL A 72 -6.65 -14.20 -3.05
N ALA A 73 -7.83 -14.49 -2.49
CA ALA A 73 -8.86 -15.21 -3.20
C ALA A 73 -10.24 -14.61 -2.94
N CYS A 74 -11.06 -14.55 -3.99
CA CYS A 74 -12.49 -14.30 -3.85
C CYS A 74 -13.27 -15.05 -4.92
N GLY A 75 -14.58 -14.81 -5.03
CA GLY A 75 -15.43 -15.46 -6.04
C GLY A 75 -14.80 -15.51 -7.44
N THR A 76 -14.34 -14.37 -7.97
CA THR A 76 -13.67 -14.28 -9.29
C THR A 76 -12.17 -13.97 -9.22
N GLY A 77 -11.63 -13.69 -8.03
CA GLY A 77 -10.28 -13.16 -7.83
C GLY A 77 -10.10 -11.67 -8.21
N VAL A 78 -11.03 -11.07 -8.97
CA VAL A 78 -10.91 -9.68 -9.46
C VAL A 78 -11.07 -8.66 -8.35
N GLY A 79 -12.08 -8.83 -7.49
CA GLY A 79 -12.41 -7.86 -6.44
C GLY A 79 -11.25 -7.64 -5.46
N VAL A 80 -10.71 -8.72 -4.89
CA VAL A 80 -9.56 -8.65 -3.96
C VAL A 80 -8.32 -8.05 -4.62
N ALA A 81 -8.08 -8.33 -5.90
CA ALA A 81 -6.95 -7.76 -6.64
C ALA A 81 -7.08 -6.24 -6.80
N ILE A 82 -8.27 -5.73 -7.11
CA ILE A 82 -8.54 -4.29 -7.24
C ILE A 82 -8.17 -3.56 -5.94
N PHE A 83 -8.57 -4.09 -4.78
CA PHE A 83 -8.31 -3.45 -3.49
C PHE A 83 -6.85 -3.59 -3.05
N ALA A 84 -6.22 -4.74 -3.29
CA ALA A 84 -4.79 -4.91 -3.03
C ALA A 84 -3.93 -3.91 -3.83
N ASN A 85 -4.26 -3.68 -5.10
CA ASN A 85 -3.58 -2.74 -5.99
C ASN A 85 -3.73 -1.26 -5.60
N LYS A 86 -4.55 -0.91 -4.59
CA LYS A 86 -4.63 0.47 -4.09
C LYS A 86 -3.37 0.88 -3.31
N TYR A 87 -2.53 -0.08 -2.94
CA TYR A 87 -1.33 0.16 -2.16
C TYR A 87 -0.09 0.32 -3.04
N PRO A 88 0.76 1.34 -2.81
CA PRO A 88 1.94 1.60 -3.64
C PRO A 88 2.87 0.39 -3.74
N GLY A 89 3.29 0.08 -4.97
CA GLY A 89 4.19 -1.04 -5.26
C GLY A 89 3.57 -2.43 -5.09
N VAL A 90 2.25 -2.52 -4.93
CA VAL A 90 1.51 -3.77 -5.05
C VAL A 90 1.06 -3.95 -6.49
N TYR A 91 1.38 -5.12 -7.04
CA TYR A 91 1.02 -5.55 -8.39
C TYR A 91 0.30 -6.89 -8.29
N ALA A 92 -0.96 -6.83 -7.89
CA ALA A 92 -1.88 -7.96 -7.82
C ALA A 92 -2.46 -8.30 -9.19
N ALA A 93 -2.30 -9.56 -9.60
CA ALA A 93 -2.85 -10.09 -10.85
C ALA A 93 -3.85 -11.20 -10.57
N THR A 94 -5.05 -11.08 -11.14
CA THR A 94 -6.00 -12.19 -11.19
C THR A 94 -5.57 -13.15 -12.26
N CYS A 95 -5.26 -14.38 -11.86
CA CYS A 95 -4.87 -15.46 -12.76
C CYS A 95 -6.01 -16.48 -12.81
N LEU A 96 -6.37 -16.94 -14.02
CA LEU A 96 -7.37 -17.99 -14.21
C LEU A 96 -6.76 -19.28 -14.76
N THR A 97 -5.54 -19.18 -15.31
CA THR A 97 -4.78 -20.31 -15.83
C THR A 97 -3.32 -20.25 -15.36
N PRO A 98 -2.57 -21.39 -15.40
CA PRO A 98 -1.15 -21.39 -15.12
C PRO A 98 -0.36 -20.45 -16.06
N GLY A 99 -0.81 -20.31 -17.31
CA GLY A 99 -0.20 -19.39 -18.27
C GLY A 99 -0.33 -17.92 -17.85
N ASP A 100 -1.47 -17.52 -17.27
CA ASP A 100 -1.66 -16.17 -16.73
C ASP A 100 -0.70 -15.88 -15.58
N ALA A 101 -0.44 -16.87 -14.72
CA ALA A 101 0.50 -16.74 -13.61
C ALA A 101 1.94 -16.51 -14.09
N VAL A 102 2.37 -17.25 -15.14
CA VAL A 102 3.68 -17.03 -15.78
C VAL A 102 3.73 -15.63 -16.41
N ASN A 103 2.70 -15.24 -17.17
CA ASN A 103 2.64 -13.92 -17.81
C ASN A 103 2.68 -12.79 -16.77
N ALA A 104 1.92 -12.90 -15.69
CA ALA A 104 1.88 -11.91 -14.62
C ALA A 104 3.25 -11.68 -13.97
N ARG A 105 3.99 -12.75 -13.70
CA ARG A 105 5.36 -12.66 -13.17
C ARG A 105 6.36 -12.12 -14.17
N SER A 106 6.35 -12.64 -15.39
CA SER A 106 7.32 -12.26 -16.42
C SER A 106 7.17 -10.80 -16.86
N ILE A 107 5.93 -10.34 -17.07
CA ILE A 107 5.65 -9.03 -17.69
C ILE A 107 5.45 -7.95 -16.65
N ASN A 108 4.72 -8.26 -15.57
CA ASN A 108 4.29 -7.24 -14.61
C ASN A 108 5.10 -7.27 -13.32
N ASN A 109 6.01 -8.25 -13.16
CA ASN A 109 6.67 -8.56 -11.90
C ASN A 109 5.68 -8.66 -10.73
N SER A 110 4.48 -9.21 -10.97
CA SER A 110 3.40 -9.24 -9.97
C SER A 110 3.86 -9.86 -8.65
N ASN A 111 3.62 -9.18 -7.53
CA ASN A 111 3.98 -9.63 -6.19
C ASN A 111 2.79 -10.13 -5.38
N VAL A 112 1.58 -10.07 -5.95
CA VAL A 112 0.37 -10.66 -5.37
C VAL A 112 -0.35 -11.48 -6.44
N ILE A 113 -0.67 -12.73 -6.13
CA ILE A 113 -1.53 -13.57 -6.97
C ILE A 113 -2.96 -13.54 -6.42
N ALA A 114 -3.94 -13.32 -7.31
CA ALA A 114 -5.34 -13.38 -7.00
C ALA A 114 -6.03 -14.54 -7.72
N VAL A 115 -6.76 -15.38 -6.98
CA VAL A 115 -7.33 -16.64 -7.49
C VAL A 115 -8.86 -16.64 -7.35
N SER A 116 -9.53 -17.24 -8.34
CA SER A 116 -10.99 -17.41 -8.37
C SER A 116 -11.41 -18.66 -7.58
N GLY A 117 -12.22 -18.47 -6.53
CA GLY A 117 -12.82 -19.58 -5.79
C GLY A 117 -13.99 -20.24 -6.51
N MET A 118 -14.60 -19.58 -7.50
CA MET A 118 -15.75 -20.13 -8.25
C MET A 118 -15.37 -20.82 -9.56
N SER A 119 -14.17 -20.53 -10.10
CA SER A 119 -13.80 -20.94 -11.47
C SER A 119 -12.50 -21.71 -11.55
N THR A 120 -11.77 -21.87 -10.45
CA THR A 120 -10.48 -22.56 -10.41
C THR A 120 -10.58 -23.74 -9.47
N ASP A 121 -10.28 -24.94 -9.96
CA ASP A 121 -10.18 -26.13 -9.14
C ASP A 121 -8.86 -26.15 -8.33
N PRO A 122 -8.80 -26.91 -7.22
CA PRO A 122 -7.63 -26.98 -6.35
C PRO A 122 -6.30 -27.32 -7.05
N GLU A 123 -6.32 -28.26 -7.99
CA GLU A 123 -5.13 -28.76 -8.68
C GLU A 123 -4.57 -27.70 -9.62
N THR A 124 -5.44 -27.09 -10.42
CA THR A 124 -5.09 -25.96 -11.29
C THR A 124 -4.58 -24.76 -10.48
N ALA A 125 -5.21 -24.45 -9.34
CA ALA A 125 -4.76 -23.35 -8.48
C ALA A 125 -3.36 -23.58 -7.92
N VAL A 126 -3.05 -24.83 -7.52
CA VAL A 126 -1.70 -25.20 -7.07
C VAL A 126 -0.70 -25.04 -8.21
N GLU A 127 -1.02 -25.51 -9.42
CA GLU A 127 -0.15 -25.32 -10.58
C GLU A 127 0.09 -23.83 -10.87
N MET A 128 -0.96 -23.00 -10.83
CA MET A 128 -0.85 -21.56 -10.99
C MET A 128 0.10 -20.94 -9.96
N LEU A 129 -0.02 -21.33 -8.68
CA LEU A 129 0.84 -20.81 -7.63
C LEU A 129 2.29 -21.26 -7.84
N ASP A 130 2.54 -22.50 -8.23
CA ASP A 130 3.88 -22.99 -8.54
C ASP A 130 4.51 -22.23 -9.70
N LYS A 131 3.74 -21.97 -10.78
CA LYS A 131 4.21 -21.12 -11.88
C LYS A 131 4.53 -19.71 -11.40
N PHE A 132 3.67 -19.12 -10.56
CA PHE A 132 3.89 -17.80 -10.01
C PHE A 132 5.15 -17.72 -9.13
N LEU A 133 5.40 -18.74 -8.31
CA LEU A 133 6.58 -18.82 -7.44
C LEU A 133 7.87 -18.89 -8.26
N ASN A 134 7.87 -19.77 -9.27
CA ASN A 134 9.08 -20.16 -10.00
C ASN A 134 9.39 -19.29 -11.22
N THR A 135 8.52 -18.34 -11.61
CA THR A 135 8.75 -17.50 -12.78
C THR A 135 9.51 -16.21 -12.42
N PRO A 136 10.74 -16.02 -12.93
CA PRO A 136 11.48 -14.77 -12.76
C PRO A 136 10.88 -13.63 -13.60
N PHE A 137 11.16 -12.39 -13.20
CA PHE A 137 10.81 -11.23 -14.01
C PHE A 137 11.55 -11.25 -15.37
N LYS A 138 10.88 -10.84 -16.44
CA LYS A 138 11.39 -10.84 -17.83
C LYS A 138 11.81 -12.20 -18.38
N SER A 139 11.36 -13.31 -17.78
CA SER A 139 11.62 -14.64 -18.34
C SER A 139 10.74 -14.91 -19.57
N PRO A 140 11.09 -15.89 -20.44
CA PRO A 140 10.16 -16.37 -21.45
C PRO A 140 8.81 -16.77 -20.84
N CYS A 141 7.71 -16.47 -21.52
CA CYS A 141 6.35 -16.75 -21.05
C CYS A 141 5.40 -17.01 -22.23
N PRO A 142 4.16 -17.49 -21.98
CA PRO A 142 3.21 -17.74 -23.06
C PRO A 142 2.99 -16.54 -24.00
N ALA A 143 2.95 -15.31 -23.46
CA ALA A 143 2.79 -14.10 -24.27
C ALA A 143 3.98 -13.78 -25.19
N SER A 144 5.17 -14.32 -24.90
CA SER A 144 6.36 -14.25 -25.77
C SER A 144 6.50 -15.48 -26.67
N ASN A 145 5.46 -16.32 -26.80
CA ASN A 145 5.54 -17.65 -27.41
C ASN A 145 6.61 -18.54 -26.78
N SER A 146 6.87 -18.36 -25.49
CA SER A 146 7.94 -19.05 -24.73
C SER A 146 9.36 -18.75 -25.22
N GLU A 147 9.56 -17.67 -25.96
CA GLU A 147 10.88 -17.18 -26.38
C GLU A 147 11.39 -16.04 -25.50
N ALA A 148 12.69 -15.78 -25.54
CA ALA A 148 13.28 -14.64 -24.85
C ALA A 148 12.72 -13.32 -25.40
N TRP A 149 12.52 -12.34 -24.51
CA TRP A 149 12.07 -11.02 -24.92
C TRP A 149 13.13 -10.34 -25.80
N PRO A 150 12.73 -9.72 -26.93
CA PRO A 150 13.60 -8.85 -27.71
C PRO A 150 14.20 -7.73 -26.85
N GLU A 151 15.38 -7.24 -27.21
CA GLU A 151 16.14 -6.25 -26.43
C GLU A 151 15.33 -4.97 -26.13
N ASN A 152 14.53 -4.50 -27.08
CA ASN A 152 13.66 -3.34 -26.89
C ASN A 152 12.57 -3.60 -25.83
N VAL A 153 12.05 -4.83 -25.74
CA VAL A 153 11.04 -5.21 -24.73
C VAL A 153 11.71 -5.38 -23.37
N GLN A 154 12.90 -5.98 -23.30
CA GLN A 154 13.66 -6.07 -22.05
C GLN A 154 13.94 -4.68 -21.46
N SER A 155 14.37 -3.75 -22.32
CA SER A 155 14.64 -2.37 -21.92
C SER A 155 13.38 -1.64 -21.43
N PHE A 156 12.23 -1.89 -22.08
CA PHE A 156 10.94 -1.39 -21.61
C PHE A 156 10.59 -1.96 -20.23
N LEU A 157 10.75 -3.27 -20.02
CA LEU A 157 10.44 -3.93 -18.75
C LEU A 157 11.37 -3.47 -17.61
N ASP A 158 12.63 -3.16 -17.91
CA ASP A 158 13.57 -2.60 -16.92
C ASP A 158 13.13 -1.23 -16.42
N GLY A 159 12.62 -0.38 -17.31
CA GLY A 159 12.05 0.91 -16.95
C GLY A 159 10.66 0.83 -16.32
N SER A 160 9.85 -0.17 -16.70
CA SER A 160 8.41 -0.18 -16.41
C SER A 160 8.10 -0.17 -14.91
N VAL A 161 8.82 -0.93 -14.09
CA VAL A 161 8.57 -0.99 -12.64
C VAL A 161 8.84 0.36 -11.98
N ALA A 162 9.92 1.04 -12.38
CA ALA A 162 10.24 2.37 -11.88
C ALA A 162 9.21 3.41 -12.33
N GLU A 163 8.84 3.41 -13.61
CA GLU A 163 7.85 4.35 -14.16
C GLU A 163 6.44 4.12 -13.58
N MET A 164 6.00 2.86 -13.44
CA MET A 164 4.72 2.52 -12.80
C MET A 164 4.63 3.06 -11.38
N SER A 165 5.74 3.05 -10.63
CA SER A 165 5.79 3.59 -9.27
C SER A 165 5.61 5.11 -9.19
N LYS A 166 5.78 5.83 -10.30
CA LYS A 166 5.56 7.29 -10.41
C LYS A 166 4.12 7.63 -10.79
N ILE A 167 3.38 6.71 -11.41
CA ILE A 167 1.99 6.96 -11.83
C ILE A 167 1.13 7.35 -10.62
N GLY A 168 0.41 8.46 -10.73
CA GLY A 168 -0.44 8.99 -9.65
C GLY A 168 0.33 9.75 -8.56
N LYS A 169 1.66 9.77 -8.60
CA LYS A 169 2.47 10.78 -7.90
C LYS A 169 2.58 11.95 -8.87
N ASN A 170 1.99 13.10 -8.54
CA ASN A 170 2.19 14.30 -9.35
C ASN A 170 3.69 14.54 -9.49
N GLU A 171 4.22 14.41 -10.71
CA GLU A 171 5.54 14.92 -11.04
C GLU A 171 5.46 16.43 -10.78
N SER A 172 6.23 16.92 -9.81
CA SER A 172 6.55 18.33 -9.76
C SER A 172 7.23 18.67 -11.08
N VAL A 173 6.48 19.28 -11.99
CA VAL A 173 6.98 19.72 -13.30
C VAL A 173 8.15 20.65 -13.03
N SER A 174 9.37 20.19 -13.34
CA SER A 174 10.52 21.06 -13.48
C SER A 174 10.33 21.88 -14.76
N ASN A 175 9.57 22.97 -14.67
CA ASN A 175 9.59 23.99 -15.70
C ASN A 175 10.90 24.77 -15.58
N ASN A 176 11.73 24.65 -16.61
CA ASN A 176 12.66 25.69 -16.99
C ASN A 176 11.84 26.95 -17.26
N ASP A 177 11.67 27.79 -16.23
CA ASP A 177 11.34 29.18 -16.44
C ASP A 177 12.22 30.06 -15.55
N ASN A 178 12.76 31.09 -16.19
CA ASN A 178 13.74 31.98 -15.60
C ASN A 178 13.09 32.84 -14.52
N GLY A 179 13.29 32.46 -13.25
CA GLY A 179 13.20 33.37 -12.13
C GLY A 179 12.24 32.94 -11.02
N HIS A 180 12.80 32.93 -9.81
CA HIS A 180 12.14 32.92 -8.50
C HIS A 180 11.73 31.58 -7.84
N LYS A 181 12.66 31.12 -6.97
CA LYS A 181 12.48 30.53 -5.62
C LYS A 181 11.35 29.49 -5.42
N ASN A 182 11.72 28.24 -5.67
CA ASN A 182 11.66 27.07 -4.77
C ASN A 182 10.69 27.14 -3.56
N SER A 183 9.55 26.44 -3.64
CA SER A 183 8.85 25.90 -2.47
C SER A 183 8.12 24.61 -2.84
N SER A 184 8.47 23.50 -2.20
CA SER A 184 8.03 22.13 -2.52
C SER A 184 6.64 21.78 -1.95
N CYS A 185 5.70 22.73 -1.98
CA CYS A 185 4.40 22.57 -1.33
C CYS A 185 3.31 22.32 -2.37
N ALA A 186 2.85 21.07 -2.47
CA ALA A 186 1.73 20.68 -3.34
C ALA A 186 0.41 21.42 -3.03
N ILE A 187 0.27 21.97 -1.81
CA ILE A 187 -0.86 22.84 -1.43
C ILE A 187 -0.73 24.26 -2.03
N CYS A 188 0.49 24.78 -2.24
CA CYS A 188 0.71 26.11 -2.81
C CYS A 188 0.38 26.16 -4.31
N GLU A 189 0.64 25.10 -5.06
CA GLU A 189 0.25 24.98 -6.48
C GLU A 189 -1.27 24.88 -6.65
N LEU A 190 -1.97 24.19 -5.73
CA LEU A 190 -3.43 24.15 -5.69
C LEU A 190 -4.06 25.51 -5.34
N ALA A 191 -3.27 26.39 -4.72
CA ALA A 191 -3.70 27.73 -4.36
C ALA A 191 -3.45 28.77 -5.47
N GLU A 192 -2.65 28.43 -6.48
CA GLU A 192 -2.27 29.33 -7.56
C GLU A 192 -3.47 29.58 -8.49
N GLY A 193 -3.82 30.85 -8.72
CA GLY A 193 -4.98 31.25 -9.53
C GLY A 193 -6.34 31.19 -8.83
N ARG A 194 -6.38 30.89 -7.52
CA ARG A 194 -7.60 30.99 -6.70
C ARG A 194 -7.50 32.20 -5.78
N GLU A 195 -8.47 33.10 -5.84
CA GLU A 195 -8.66 34.09 -4.77
C GLU A 195 -9.29 33.40 -3.56
N PHE A 196 -8.46 33.03 -2.59
CA PHE A 196 -8.94 32.65 -1.28
C PHE A 196 -9.21 33.92 -0.49
N THR A 197 -10.43 34.05 0.01
CA THR A 197 -10.71 34.98 1.09
C THR A 197 -10.06 34.38 2.34
N PRO A 198 -9.06 35.04 2.95
CA PRO A 198 -8.48 34.53 4.18
C PRO A 198 -9.60 34.45 5.22
N VAL A 199 -9.87 33.25 5.75
CA VAL A 199 -10.39 33.21 7.12
C VAL A 199 -9.15 33.48 7.96
N GLY A 200 -8.93 34.76 8.27
CA GLY A 200 -7.73 35.19 8.96
C GLY A 200 -7.49 34.32 10.19
N ILE A 201 -6.22 34.04 10.48
CA ILE A 201 -5.84 33.75 11.87
C ILE A 201 -6.41 34.91 12.67
N MET A 202 -7.44 34.63 13.47
CA MET A 202 -8.05 35.68 14.27
C MET A 202 -6.98 36.22 15.22
N PRO A 203 -6.86 37.55 15.38
CA PRO A 203 -5.88 38.13 16.29
C PRO A 203 -6.09 37.55 17.70
N GLY A 204 -5.10 36.84 18.24
CA GLY A 204 -5.11 36.37 19.63
C GLY A 204 -5.08 34.86 19.87
N GLY A 205 -5.21 34.01 18.85
CA GLY A 205 -5.08 32.55 19.00
C GLY A 205 -3.63 32.06 18.93
N VAL A 206 -3.18 31.28 19.92
CA VAL A 206 -1.84 30.65 19.92
C VAL A 206 -1.98 29.14 20.14
N MET A 207 -1.43 28.34 19.21
CA MET A 207 -1.31 26.88 19.35
C MET A 207 0.14 26.51 19.58
N LYS A 208 0.41 25.69 20.60
CA LYS A 208 1.76 25.21 20.91
C LYS A 208 1.75 23.73 21.26
N ILE A 209 2.64 22.97 20.64
CA ILE A 209 2.93 21.58 21.01
C ILE A 209 3.76 21.63 22.30
N VAL A 210 3.25 21.02 23.36
CA VAL A 210 3.86 21.12 24.70
C VAL A 210 4.71 19.90 25.00
N ARG A 211 4.37 18.74 24.43
CA ARG A 211 5.12 17.49 24.59
C ARG A 211 4.87 16.53 23.44
N GLU A 212 5.94 15.90 22.97
CA GLU A 212 5.92 14.88 21.93
C GLU A 212 6.65 13.63 22.42
N ASN A 213 6.05 12.46 22.22
CA ASN A 213 6.71 11.16 22.31
C ASN A 213 6.21 10.27 21.15
N PRO A 214 6.81 9.08 20.90
CA PRO A 214 6.56 8.33 19.67
C PRO A 214 5.10 7.87 19.46
N THR A 215 4.28 7.90 20.50
CA THR A 215 2.92 7.34 20.52
C THR A 215 1.83 8.36 20.87
N SER A 216 2.18 9.61 21.23
CA SER A 216 1.21 10.64 21.58
C SER A 216 1.78 12.07 21.45
N ALA A 217 0.90 13.03 21.17
CA ALA A 217 1.22 14.45 21.19
C ALA A 217 0.18 15.21 22.04
N ILE A 218 0.66 16.07 22.93
CA ILE A 218 -0.22 16.92 23.75
C ILE A 218 -0.19 18.34 23.20
N VAL A 219 -1.34 18.81 22.72
CA VAL A 219 -1.54 20.14 22.17
C VAL A 219 -2.36 20.96 23.16
N ARG A 220 -1.86 22.12 23.56
CA ARG A 220 -2.61 23.07 24.40
C ARG A 220 -3.05 24.24 23.54
N VAL A 221 -4.33 24.60 23.67
CA VAL A 221 -4.92 25.73 22.97
C VAL A 221 -5.54 26.67 24.01
N LYS A 222 -5.29 27.97 23.88
CA LYS A 222 -5.85 29.00 24.75
C LYS A 222 -6.78 29.89 23.94
N TYR A 223 -8.00 30.07 24.42
CA TYR A 223 -9.03 30.91 23.78
C TYR A 223 -9.27 32.17 24.61
N LEU A 224 -9.68 33.25 23.95
CA LEU A 224 -10.01 34.50 24.63
C LEU A 224 -11.45 34.99 24.41
N GLU A 225 -12.26 34.37 23.54
CA GLU A 225 -13.72 34.63 23.40
C GLU A 225 -14.45 33.38 22.85
N GLU A 226 -15.80 33.38 22.90
CA GLU A 226 -16.67 32.28 22.44
C GLU A 226 -16.42 31.92 20.97
N THR A 227 -15.63 30.88 20.72
CA THR A 227 -15.22 30.45 19.38
C THR A 227 -15.45 28.94 19.22
N GLU A 228 -16.16 28.55 18.16
CA GLU A 228 -16.28 27.16 17.73
C GLU A 228 -15.05 26.72 16.93
N ILE A 229 -14.62 25.48 17.11
CA ILE A 229 -13.37 24.98 16.53
C ILE A 229 -13.63 23.68 15.81
N PHE A 230 -13.17 23.64 14.56
CA PHE A 230 -13.22 22.45 13.73
C PHE A 230 -11.82 21.86 13.64
N ILE A 231 -11.60 20.73 14.33
CA ILE A 231 -10.37 19.95 14.23
C ILE A 231 -10.61 18.84 13.23
N ARG A 232 -9.81 18.81 12.15
CA ARG A 232 -9.78 17.67 11.22
C ARG A 232 -8.57 16.80 11.54
N TRP A 233 -8.80 15.53 11.82
CA TRP A 233 -7.78 14.54 12.18
C TRP A 233 -7.81 13.37 11.22
N ASP A 234 -6.68 13.12 10.57
CA ASP A 234 -6.52 12.04 9.60
C ASP A 234 -5.53 10.96 10.11
N GLY A 235 -5.28 10.92 11.43
CA GLY A 235 -4.35 9.97 12.07
C GLY A 235 -5.02 8.66 12.54
N GLY A 236 -4.22 7.61 12.77
CA GLY A 236 -4.69 6.27 13.16
C GLY A 236 -4.80 6.00 14.66
N TRP A 237 -4.77 7.04 15.49
CA TRP A 237 -4.88 6.95 16.95
C TRP A 237 -6.10 7.76 17.42
N ASP A 238 -6.63 7.40 18.58
CA ASP A 238 -7.79 8.07 19.18
C ASP A 238 -7.45 9.49 19.63
N ILE A 239 -8.41 10.41 19.46
CA ILE A 239 -8.34 11.75 20.06
C ILE A 239 -9.11 11.69 21.38
N GLU A 240 -8.40 11.91 22.48
CA GLU A 240 -9.01 12.10 23.79
C GLU A 240 -9.02 13.59 24.11
N LEU A 241 -10.21 14.19 24.12
CA LEU A 241 -10.43 15.57 24.55
C LEU A 241 -10.82 15.54 26.02
N ASP A 242 -9.83 15.59 26.91
CA ASP A 242 -10.06 15.62 28.35
C ASP A 242 -9.92 17.05 28.86
N GLU A 243 -11.03 17.79 28.88
CA GLU A 243 -11.22 18.92 29.78
C GLU A 243 -12.72 19.28 29.83
N ASP A 244 -13.33 19.10 31.00
CA ASP A 244 -14.59 19.78 31.32
C ASP A 244 -14.33 21.29 31.41
N LEU A 245 -15.25 22.07 30.86
CA LEU A 245 -15.17 23.53 30.76
C LEU A 245 -14.87 24.20 32.10
N ALA A 246 -15.34 23.66 33.23
CA ALA A 246 -15.07 24.22 34.54
C ALA A 246 -13.60 24.06 34.98
N THR A 247 -12.96 22.95 34.61
CA THR A 247 -11.55 22.66 34.92
C THR A 247 -10.60 23.56 34.10
N ALA A 248 -10.94 23.80 32.83
CA ALA A 248 -10.22 24.73 31.95
C ALA A 248 -10.26 26.17 32.48
N ILE A 249 -11.43 26.65 32.92
CA ILE A 249 -11.61 28.00 33.49
C ILE A 249 -10.79 28.18 34.78
N ALA A 250 -10.85 27.21 35.70
CA ALA A 250 -10.11 27.28 36.98
C ALA A 250 -8.58 27.32 36.80
N SER A 251 -8.05 26.74 35.72
CA SER A 251 -6.61 26.77 35.42
C SER A 251 -6.16 28.11 34.85
N LEU A 252 -7.03 28.82 34.11
CA LEU A 252 -6.76 30.15 33.58
C LEU A 252 -6.72 31.22 34.68
N GLU A 253 -7.55 31.10 35.70
CA GLU A 253 -7.59 32.03 36.84
C GLU A 253 -6.41 31.87 37.81
N LYS A 254 -5.71 30.72 37.79
CA LYS A 254 -4.51 30.48 38.62
C LYS A 254 -3.21 31.02 38.02
N GLU A 255 -3.19 31.33 36.72
CA GLU A 255 -2.01 31.82 36.01
C GLU A 255 -2.05 33.35 35.71
N ALA A 256 -3.09 34.05 36.18
CA ALA A 256 -3.23 35.52 36.13
C ALA A 256 -2.90 36.15 37.49
#